data_AF-J0CW43-F1
#
_entry.id   AF-J0CW43-F1
#
_cell.length_a   1.000
_cell.length_b   1.000
_cell.length_c   1.000
_cell.angle_alpha   90.00
_cell.angle_beta   90.00
_cell.angle_gamma   90.00
#
_symmetry.space_group_name_H-M   'P 1'
#
loop_
_entity.id
_entity.type
_entity.pdbx_description
1 polymer ?
#
loop_
_entity_poly.entity_id
_entity_poly.type
_entity_poly.pdbx_seq_one_letter_code
_entity_poly.pdbx_strand_id
1 'polypeptide(L)'
;EAANPPPTLLISMSPALRKRYVDGYKADPAFKDKGFNSDERSWYPGNRFYRDQDGLLFFRDADLMPCLCVPRPEQADLLKHIHESEWEAAHAG
;
A
#
# COMPACT_ATOMS: atom_id res chain seq x y z
N GLU A 1 1.89 10.47 25.65
CA GLU A 1 2.01 9.57 24.48
C GLU A 1 0.63 9.03 24.18
N ALA A 2 0.12 9.17 22.95
CA ALA A 2 -1.19 8.61 22.62
C ALA A 2 -1.06 7.09 22.58
N ALA A 3 -1.76 6.38 23.47
CA ALA A 3 -1.67 4.92 23.66
C ALA A 3 -2.29 4.10 22.50
N ASN A 4 -2.61 4.73 21.37
CA ASN A 4 -3.32 4.14 20.26
C ASN A 4 -2.42 4.22 19.01
N PRO A 5 -1.62 3.18 18.73
CA PRO A 5 -0.86 3.13 17.48
C PRO A 5 -1.82 3.14 16.28
N PRO A 6 -1.40 3.67 15.12
CA PRO A 6 -2.21 3.58 13.90
C PRO A 6 -2.60 2.14 13.62
N PRO A 7 -3.80 1.90 13.07
CA PRO A 7 -4.20 0.56 12.66
C PRO A 7 -3.21 0.02 11.63
N THR A 8 -2.76 -1.22 11.82
CA THR A 8 -1.98 -1.94 10.82
C THR A 8 -2.92 -2.60 9.83
N LEU A 9 -2.73 -2.32 8.53
CA LEU A 9 -3.47 -3.01 7.48
C LEU A 9 -2.86 -4.39 7.25
N LEU A 10 -3.63 -5.44 7.54
CA LEU A 10 -3.24 -6.81 7.20
C LEU A 10 -3.59 -7.07 5.74
N ILE A 11 -2.57 -7.28 4.90
CA ILE A 11 -2.76 -7.64 3.49
C ILE A 11 -2.35 -9.08 3.27
N SER A 12 -3.25 -9.86 2.68
CA SER A 12 -2.94 -11.18 2.14
C SER A 12 -2.78 -11.07 0.63
N MET A 13 -1.63 -11.49 0.12
CA MET A 13 -1.30 -11.42 -1.29
C MET A 13 -0.48 -12.65 -1.70
N SER A 14 -0.71 -13.16 -2.91
CA SER A 14 0.08 -14.29 -3.42
C SER A 14 1.57 -13.91 -3.49
N PRO A 15 2.51 -14.83 -3.22
CA PRO A 15 3.94 -14.53 -3.27
C PRO A 15 4.38 -13.97 -4.63
N ALA A 16 3.75 -14.43 -5.71
CA ALA A 16 4.01 -13.95 -7.07
C ALA A 16 3.57 -12.49 -7.26
N LEU A 17 2.37 -12.12 -6.81
CA LEU A 17 1.88 -10.75 -6.90
C LEU A 17 2.68 -9.81 -6.00
N ARG A 18 3.05 -10.27 -4.79
CA ARG A 18 3.93 -9.51 -3.90
C ARG A 18 5.27 -9.19 -4.55
N LYS A 19 5.89 -10.18 -5.20
CA LYS A 19 7.15 -9.96 -5.93
C LYS A 19 6.99 -8.90 -7.02
N ARG A 20 5.90 -8.95 -7.80
CA ARG A 20 5.59 -7.93 -8.82
C ARG A 20 5.47 -6.54 -8.22
N TYR A 21 4.78 -6.41 -7.07
CA TYR A 21 4.65 -5.12 -6.37
C TYR A 21 6.01 -4.58 -5.94
N VAL A 22 6.81 -5.40 -5.25
CA VAL A 22 8.14 -5.02 -4.75
C VAL A 22 9.08 -4.61 -5.89
N ASP A 23 9.07 -5.34 -7.00
CA ASP A 23 9.88 -4.99 -8.17
C ASP A 23 9.34 -3.75 -8.89
N GLY A 24 8.01 -3.60 -8.94
CA GLY A 24 7.33 -2.42 -9.45
C GLY A 24 7.76 -1.15 -8.72
N TYR A 25 7.87 -1.18 -7.38
CA TYR A 25 8.34 -0.02 -6.61
C TYR A 25 9.75 0.42 -7.01
N LYS A 26 10.67 -0.53 -7.28
CA LYS A 26 12.05 -0.21 -7.68
C LYS A 26 12.10 0.49 -9.04
N ALA A 27 11.19 0.14 -9.95
CA ALA A 27 11.10 0.71 -11.29
C ALA A 27 10.27 2.00 -11.36
N ASP A 28 9.49 2.31 -10.32
CA ASP A 28 8.58 3.45 -10.29
C ASP A 28 9.22 4.69 -9.67
N PRO A 29 9.50 5.78 -10.41
CA PRO A 29 10.06 7.01 -9.87
C PRO A 29 9.24 7.63 -8.74
N ALA A 30 7.93 7.36 -8.67
CA ALA A 30 7.09 7.84 -7.57
C ALA A 30 7.40 7.13 -6.24
N PHE A 31 7.88 5.89 -6.29
CA PHE A 31 7.98 4.98 -5.15
C PHE A 31 9.39 4.50 -4.82
N LYS A 32 10.31 4.53 -5.79
CA LYS A 32 11.65 3.94 -5.68
C LYS A 32 12.48 4.44 -4.50
N ASP A 33 12.22 5.65 -4.03
CA ASP A 33 12.96 6.33 -2.94
C ASP A 33 12.09 6.51 -1.66
N LYS A 34 10.93 5.83 -1.57
CA LYS A 34 9.96 6.00 -0.47
C LYS A 34 10.01 4.85 0.53
N GLY A 35 9.80 5.19 1.81
CA GLY A 35 9.52 4.24 2.90
C GLY A 35 10.73 3.44 3.40
N PHE A 36 11.97 3.81 3.11
CA PHE A 36 13.17 3.09 3.58
C PHE A 36 13.57 3.41 5.02
N ASN A 37 13.12 4.55 5.54
CA ASN A 37 13.49 5.08 6.85
C ASN A 37 12.32 5.00 7.86
N SER A 38 11.31 4.19 7.57
CA SER A 38 10.09 4.10 8.37
C SER A 38 9.45 2.73 8.21
N ASP A 39 8.89 2.23 9.29
CA ASP A 39 8.08 1.01 9.36
C ASP A 39 6.64 1.33 9.76
N GLU A 40 5.83 0.27 9.92
CA GLU A 40 4.42 0.34 10.33
C GLU A 40 4.22 1.08 11.68
N ARG A 41 5.21 1.05 12.57
CA ARG A 41 5.15 1.62 13.94
C ARG A 41 5.67 3.04 14.02
N SER A 42 6.39 3.48 13.01
CA SER A 42 7.01 4.81 12.96
C SER A 42 5.92 5.89 12.88
N TRP A 43 5.64 6.58 13.99
CA TRP A 43 4.58 7.59 14.09
C TRP A 43 5.12 9.02 13.88
N TYR A 44 5.65 9.28 12.68
CA TYR A 44 6.17 10.60 12.32
C TYR A 44 5.29 11.27 11.25
N PRO A 45 4.52 12.34 11.59
CA PRO A 45 3.63 13.01 10.64
C PRO A 45 4.31 13.56 9.37
N GLY A 46 5.61 13.86 9.45
CA GLY A 46 6.41 14.33 8.32
C GLY A 46 6.83 13.23 7.34
N ASN A 47 6.63 11.95 7.68
CA ASN A 47 6.89 10.81 6.81
C ASN A 47 5.65 9.93 6.70
N ARG A 48 4.92 10.10 5.61
CA ARG A 48 3.67 9.37 5.35
C ARG A 48 3.89 8.04 4.63
N PHE A 49 5.13 7.72 4.22
CA PHE A 49 5.44 6.47 3.55
C PHE A 49 6.20 5.53 4.48
N TYR A 50 5.83 4.25 4.50
CA TYR A 50 6.56 3.21 5.20
C TYR A 50 6.55 1.90 4.41
N ARG A 51 7.55 1.05 4.68
CA ARG A 51 7.57 -0.33 4.17
C ARG A 51 7.33 -1.31 5.30
N ASP A 52 6.57 -2.36 5.03
CA ASP A 52 6.42 -3.47 5.96
C ASP A 52 7.58 -4.47 5.83
N GLN A 53 7.50 -5.57 6.58
CA GLN A 53 8.50 -6.65 6.56
C GLN A 53 8.57 -7.39 5.22
N ASP A 54 7.49 -7.34 4.44
CA ASP A 54 7.33 -7.97 3.15
C ASP A 54 7.81 -7.07 1.99
N GLY A 55 8.23 -5.84 2.30
CA GLY A 55 8.69 -4.84 1.34
C GLY A 55 7.56 -4.10 0.63
N LEU A 56 6.31 -4.27 1.07
CA LEU A 56 5.17 -3.54 0.55
C LEU A 56 5.21 -2.08 1.00
N LEU A 57 4.91 -1.17 0.08
CA LEU A 57 4.94 0.27 0.35
C LEU A 57 3.52 0.75 0.68
N PHE A 58 3.40 1.45 1.79
CA PHE A 58 2.16 2.06 2.23
C PHE A 58 2.29 3.58 2.29
N PHE A 59 1.17 4.26 2.02
CA PHE A 59 1.00 5.69 2.25
C PHE A 59 -0.07 5.89 3.30
N ARG A 60 0.18 6.78 4.27
CA ARG A 60 -0.82 7.22 5.23
C ARG A 60 -1.56 8.44 4.67
N ASP A 61 -2.88 8.33 4.56
CA ASP A 61 -3.73 9.40 4.03
C ASP A 61 -3.87 10.60 5.00
N ALA A 62 -4.90 11.44 4.77
CA ALA A 62 -5.17 12.59 5.63
C ALA A 62 -5.56 12.19 7.07
N ASP A 63 -6.19 11.02 7.23
CA ASP A 63 -6.65 10.46 8.50
C ASP A 63 -5.63 9.50 9.12
N LEU A 64 -4.41 9.47 8.56
CA LEU A 64 -3.33 8.56 8.93
C LEU A 64 -3.64 7.07 8.71
N MET A 65 -4.66 6.76 7.90
CA MET A 65 -5.00 5.40 7.54
C MET A 65 -4.04 4.89 6.47
N PRO A 66 -3.46 3.68 6.63
CA PRO A 66 -2.55 3.12 5.64
C PRO A 66 -3.30 2.65 4.39
N CYS A 67 -2.81 3.06 3.22
CA CYS A 67 -3.23 2.58 1.91
C CYS A 67 -2.03 1.89 1.21
N LEU A 68 -2.26 0.73 0.62
CA LEU A 68 -1.24 0.05 -0.19
C LEU A 68 -0.95 0.88 -1.45
N CYS A 69 0.32 1.20 -1.67
CA CYS A 69 0.74 1.85 -2.91
C CYS A 69 0.74 0.83 -4.04
N VAL A 70 0.04 1.13 -5.14
CA VAL A 70 -0.04 0.28 -6.33
C VAL A 70 0.97 0.79 -7.38
N PRO A 71 2.04 0.04 -7.67
CA PRO A 71 3.05 0.48 -8.63
C PRO A 71 2.46 0.57 -10.04
N ARG A 72 2.96 1.53 -10.86
CA ARG A 72 2.39 1.80 -12.19
C ARG A 72 2.12 0.57 -13.07
N PRO A 73 3.00 -0.46 -13.15
CA PRO A 73 2.73 -1.66 -13.94
C PRO A 73 1.50 -2.47 -13.50
N GLU A 74 1.07 -2.33 -12.24
CA GLU A 74 -0.02 -3.11 -11.65
C GLU A 74 -1.37 -2.39 -11.70
N GLN A 75 -1.39 -1.09 -12.01
CA GLN A 75 -2.61 -0.28 -11.98
C GLN A 75 -3.65 -0.74 -13.00
N ALA A 76 -3.23 -1.11 -14.21
CA ALA A 76 -4.14 -1.58 -15.25
C ALA A 76 -4.81 -2.91 -14.86
N ASP A 77 -4.03 -3.87 -14.37
CA ASP A 77 -4.55 -5.16 -13.90
C ASP A 77 -5.50 -4.99 -12.71
N LEU A 78 -5.16 -4.09 -11.77
CA LEU A 78 -6.02 -3.79 -10.63
C LEU A 78 -7.35 -3.17 -11.06
N LEU A 79 -7.32 -2.16 -11.94
CA LEU A 79 -8.53 -1.52 -12.44
C LEU A 79 -9.42 -2.50 -13.20
N LYS A 80 -8.80 -3.37 -14.01
CA LYS A 80 -9.50 -4.46 -14.71
C LYS A 80 -10.16 -5.41 -13.71
N HIS A 81 -9.42 -5.83 -12.68
CA HIS A 81 -9.98 -6.71 -11.64
C HIS A 81 -11.16 -6.05 -10.91
N ILE A 82 -11.04 -4.78 -10.52
CA ILE A 82 -12.14 -4.05 -9.87
C ILE A 82 -13.38 -3.97 -10.78
N HIS A 83 -13.18 -3.65 -12.06
CA HIS A 83 -14.27 -3.57 -13.03
C HIS A 83 -14.92 -4.95 -13.30
N GLU A 84 -14.13 -6.01 -13.41
CA GLU A 84 -14.64 -7.38 -13.63
C GLU A 84 -15.28 -7.96 -12.36
N SER A 85 -14.85 -7.50 -11.18
CA SER A 85 -15.42 -7.85 -9.87
C SER A 85 -16.64 -6.99 -9.51
N GLU A 86 -17.21 -6.20 -10.43
CA GLU A 86 -18.40 -5.36 -10.19
C GLU A 86 -19.65 -6.14 -9.72
N TRP A 87 -19.66 -7.49 -9.80
CA TRP A 87 -20.67 -8.30 -9.11
C TRP A 87 -20.54 -8.31 -7.57
N GLU A 88 -19.35 -8.03 -7.01
CA GLU A 88 -19.09 -7.91 -5.57
C GLU A 88 -19.12 -6.45 -5.06
N ALA A 89 -18.94 -5.44 -5.92
CA ALA A 89 -18.81 -4.04 -5.53
C ALA A 89 -20.09 -3.18 -5.67
N ALA A 90 -21.16 -3.71 -6.27
CA ALA A 90 -22.38 -2.95 -6.61
C ALA A 90 -23.41 -2.74 -5.47
N HIS A 91 -23.04 -2.94 -4.20
CA HIS A 91 -23.94 -2.74 -3.05
C HIS A 91 -23.43 -1.74 -2.00
N ALA A 92 -22.76 -0.67 -2.46
CA ALA A 92 -22.52 0.52 -1.64
C ALA A 92 -22.88 1.78 -2.44
N GLY A 93 -24.15 1.88 -2.82
CA GLY A 93 -24.80 3.11 -3.28
C GLY A 93 -25.74 3.63 -2.20
#